data_AF-A0A2U3LE10-F1
#
_entry.id   AF-A0A2U3LE10-F1
#
_cell.length_a   1.000
_cell.length_b   1.000
_cell.length_c   1.000
_cell.angle_alpha   90.00
_cell.angle_beta   90.00
_cell.angle_gamma   90.00
#
_symmetry.space_group_name_H-M   'P 1'
#
loop_
_entity.id
_entity.type
_entity.pdbx_description
1 polymer ?
#
loop_
_entity_poly.entity_id
_entity_poly.type
_entity_poly.pdbx_seq_one_letter_code
_entity_poly.pdbx_strand_id
1 'polypeptide(L)'
;MTGSEVLRENLADMLGVEQLALQRIERQVHDERLRKFNNALGALQRIDAALTTHVAELERNLSTLDGNFEARLKKAATSVVGSFANIYGKLRSNEPVSKNLRDDYTLLNMAVISYGMLQTTALALDETQIASMAQRHMTDLTPFIVELSDIIPFVLAGELAAGGKIEDATVAQQAAAQYRQTWSRDVTMRI
;
A
#
# COMPACT_ATOMS: atom_id res chain seq x y z
N MET A 1 18.95 10.87 20.12
CA MET A 1 17.54 10.60 19.84
C MET A 1 16.98 9.78 20.98
N THR A 2 15.95 10.26 21.67
CA THR A 2 15.25 9.51 22.73
C THR A 2 14.34 8.45 22.13
N GLY A 3 13.92 7.44 22.89
CA GLY A 3 12.99 6.40 22.40
C GLY A 3 11.69 6.99 21.85
N SER A 4 11.13 7.99 22.54
CA SER A 4 9.93 8.72 22.10
C SER A 4 10.14 9.46 20.76
N GLU A 5 11.33 10.05 20.54
CA GLU A 5 11.66 10.66 19.25
C GLU A 5 11.73 9.63 18.12
N VAL A 6 12.35 8.45 18.35
CA VAL A 6 12.42 7.37 17.36
C VAL A 6 11.02 6.88 16.98
N LEU A 7 10.15 6.67 17.98
CA LEU A 7 8.80 6.19 17.77
C LEU A 7 7.94 7.20 16.99
N ARG A 8 8.06 8.48 17.33
CA ARG A 8 7.38 9.59 16.64
C ARG A 8 7.82 9.68 15.18
N GLU A 9 9.11 9.53 14.90
CA GLU A 9 9.61 9.53 13.52
C GLU A 9 9.07 8.34 12.72
N ASN A 10 9.12 7.12 13.27
CA ASN A 10 8.55 5.94 12.60
C ASN A 10 7.03 6.09 12.34
N LEU A 11 6.28 6.67 13.29
CA LEU A 11 4.85 6.96 13.09
C LEU A 11 4.61 7.99 11.98
N ALA A 12 5.41 9.06 11.95
CA ALA A 12 5.30 10.11 10.92
C ALA A 12 5.65 9.56 9.53
N ASP A 13 6.68 8.73 9.44
CA ASP A 13 7.06 8.05 8.21
C ASP A 13 5.92 7.14 7.71
N MET A 14 5.32 6.34 8.60
CA MET A 14 4.17 5.50 8.26
C MET A 14 2.97 6.32 7.79
N LEU A 15 2.65 7.42 8.46
CA LEU A 15 1.58 8.32 8.03
C LEU A 15 1.83 8.81 6.59
N GLY A 16 3.07 9.14 6.26
CA GLY A 16 3.46 9.52 4.91
C GLY A 16 3.25 8.45 3.86
N VAL A 17 3.68 7.22 4.17
CA VAL A 17 3.53 6.08 3.27
C VAL A 17 2.05 5.81 2.98
N GLU A 18 1.21 5.79 4.02
CA GLU A 18 -0.24 5.54 3.87
C GLU A 18 -0.95 6.70 3.17
N GLN A 19 -0.59 7.96 3.43
CA GLN A 19 -1.14 9.11 2.70
C GLN A 19 -0.78 9.08 1.21
N LEU A 20 0.46 8.71 0.87
CA LEU A 20 0.87 8.51 -0.53
C LEU A 20 0.06 7.40 -1.19
N ALA A 21 -0.10 6.27 -0.50
CA ALA A 21 -0.90 5.15 -0.99
C ALA A 21 -2.35 5.57 -1.21
N LEU A 22 -2.99 6.15 -0.20
CA LEU A 22 -4.39 6.59 -0.27
C LEU A 22 -4.62 7.51 -1.46
N GLN A 23 -3.82 8.57 -1.59
CA GLN A 23 -3.97 9.53 -2.69
C GLN A 23 -3.78 8.90 -4.08
N ARG A 24 -2.94 7.87 -4.19
CA ARG A 24 -2.73 7.12 -5.44
C ARG A 24 -3.94 6.24 -5.74
N ILE A 25 -4.48 5.55 -4.74
CA ILE A 25 -5.62 4.65 -4.86
C ILE A 25 -6.90 5.44 -5.18
N GLU A 26 -7.17 6.56 -4.48
CA GLU A 26 -8.30 7.46 -4.74
C GLU A 26 -8.35 7.89 -6.22
N ARG A 27 -7.19 8.29 -6.77
CA ARG A 27 -7.08 8.66 -8.19
C ARG A 27 -7.41 7.51 -9.13
N GLN A 28 -6.97 6.29 -8.81
CA GLN A 28 -7.22 5.12 -9.64
C GLN A 28 -8.69 4.67 -9.59
N VAL A 29 -9.35 4.75 -8.42
CA VAL A 29 -10.78 4.43 -8.28
C VAL A 29 -11.65 5.30 -9.19
N HIS A 30 -11.18 6.52 -9.53
CA HIS A 30 -11.85 7.41 -10.47
C HIS A 30 -11.39 7.29 -11.93
N ASP A 31 -10.43 6.41 -12.25
CA ASP A 31 -9.95 6.19 -13.61
C ASP A 31 -10.96 5.39 -14.44
N GLU A 32 -11.42 5.95 -15.56
CA GLU A 32 -12.39 5.29 -16.43
C GLU A 32 -11.88 3.98 -17.03
N ARG A 33 -10.56 3.83 -17.22
CA ARG A 33 -9.96 2.60 -17.75
C ARG A 33 -10.15 1.43 -16.79
N LEU A 34 -10.18 1.71 -15.49
CA LEU A 34 -10.38 0.71 -14.44
C LEU A 34 -11.79 0.13 -14.45
N ARG A 35 -12.79 0.85 -14.98
CA ARG A 35 -14.20 0.39 -15.04
C ARG A 35 -14.40 -0.88 -15.87
N LYS A 36 -13.43 -1.23 -16.73
CA LYS A 36 -13.43 -2.49 -17.50
C LYS A 36 -12.99 -3.69 -16.67
N PHE A 37 -12.44 -3.46 -15.48
CA PHE A 37 -11.82 -4.46 -14.61
C PHE A 37 -12.49 -4.44 -13.22
N ASN A 38 -13.73 -4.91 -13.13
CA ASN A 38 -14.54 -4.84 -11.91
C ASN A 38 -13.85 -5.41 -10.66
N ASN A 39 -13.09 -6.49 -10.79
CA ASN A 39 -12.35 -7.08 -9.67
C ASN A 39 -11.24 -6.14 -9.17
N ALA A 40 -10.52 -5.49 -10.08
CA ALA A 40 -9.49 -4.52 -9.72
C ALA A 40 -10.10 -3.28 -9.06
N LEU A 41 -11.23 -2.79 -9.59
CA LEU A 41 -11.96 -1.68 -8.98
C LEU A 41 -12.43 -2.01 -7.56
N GLY A 42 -13.03 -3.19 -7.36
CA GLY A 42 -13.49 -3.64 -6.04
C GLY A 42 -12.34 -3.81 -5.04
N ALA A 43 -11.20 -4.33 -5.48
CA ALA A 43 -10.00 -4.42 -4.63
C ALA A 43 -9.51 -3.03 -4.22
N LEU A 44 -9.35 -2.10 -5.17
CA LEU A 44 -8.89 -0.74 -4.89
C LEU A 44 -9.84 0.04 -3.96
N GLN A 45 -11.15 -0.13 -4.09
CA GLN A 45 -12.12 0.48 -3.17
C GLN A 45 -12.01 -0.03 -1.72
N ARG A 46 -11.69 -1.32 -1.54
CA ARG A 46 -11.46 -1.86 -0.18
C ARG A 46 -10.13 -1.41 0.41
N ILE A 47 -9.09 -1.30 -0.44
CA ILE A 47 -7.80 -0.73 -0.05
C ILE A 47 -7.98 0.73 0.38
N ASP A 48 -8.70 1.53 -0.40
CA ASP A 48 -9.04 2.93 -0.08
C ASP A 48 -9.68 3.08 1.31
N ALA A 49 -10.69 2.26 1.61
CA ALA A 49 -11.37 2.27 2.90
C ALA A 49 -10.45 1.88 4.07
N ALA A 50 -9.58 0.88 3.87
CA ALA A 50 -8.61 0.47 4.88
C ALA A 50 -7.58 1.59 5.14
N LEU A 51 -6.98 2.14 4.07
CA LEU A 51 -6.00 3.21 4.15
C LEU A 51 -6.57 4.48 4.80
N THR A 52 -7.82 4.84 4.49
CA THR A 52 -8.52 5.96 5.14
C THR A 52 -8.60 5.76 6.65
N THR A 53 -8.93 4.54 7.08
CA THR A 53 -9.00 4.19 8.52
C THR A 53 -7.61 4.25 9.17
N HIS A 54 -6.58 3.75 8.48
CA HIS A 54 -5.21 3.72 8.96
C HIS A 54 -4.63 5.14 9.13
N VAL A 55 -4.80 6.00 8.13
CA VAL A 55 -4.36 7.41 8.18
C VAL A 55 -4.98 8.12 9.39
N ALA A 56 -6.29 7.94 9.61
CA ALA A 56 -6.97 8.53 10.77
C ALA A 56 -6.49 7.96 12.12
N GLU A 57 -6.08 6.69 12.20
CA GLU A 57 -5.46 6.10 13.39
C GLU A 57 -4.04 6.66 13.64
N LEU A 58 -3.22 6.77 12.60
CA LEU A 58 -1.87 7.30 12.68
C LEU A 58 -1.85 8.77 13.10
N GLU A 59 -2.73 9.59 12.52
CA GLU A 59 -2.87 11.00 12.91
C GLU A 59 -3.24 11.13 14.38
N ARG A 60 -4.20 10.34 14.87
CA ARG A 60 -4.59 10.32 16.29
C ARG A 60 -3.44 9.94 17.21
N ASN A 61 -2.66 8.91 16.88
CA ASN A 61 -1.53 8.47 17.71
C ASN A 61 -0.37 9.47 17.71
N LEU A 62 -0.08 10.12 16.58
CA LEU A 62 0.87 11.22 16.52
C LEU A 62 0.42 12.41 17.38
N SER A 63 -0.89 12.68 17.41
CA SER A 63 -1.48 13.74 18.24
C SER A 63 -1.20 13.54 19.73
N THR A 64 -1.37 12.30 20.20
CA THR A 64 -1.24 11.95 21.62
C THR A 64 0.20 12.03 22.12
N LEU A 65 1.19 11.83 21.24
CA LEU A 65 2.60 11.92 21.59
C LEU A 65 3.10 13.37 21.71
N ASP A 66 2.49 14.34 21.00
CA ASP A 66 3.05 15.69 20.85
C ASP A 66 2.40 16.77 21.72
N GLY A 67 1.26 16.52 22.39
CA GLY A 67 0.62 17.44 23.34
C GLY A 67 0.21 18.83 22.80
N ASN A 68 0.54 19.19 21.56
CA ASN A 68 0.31 20.50 20.94
C ASN A 68 0.16 20.36 19.40
N PHE A 69 -1.10 20.25 18.95
CA PHE A 69 -1.49 19.48 17.77
C PHE A 69 -1.42 20.19 16.41
N GLU A 70 -1.85 21.44 16.27
CA GLU A 70 -2.22 21.93 14.93
C GLU A 70 -1.05 22.41 14.06
N ALA A 71 -0.05 23.09 14.63
CA ALA A 71 1.03 23.69 13.84
C ALA A 71 2.13 22.70 13.41
N ARG A 72 2.29 21.60 14.18
CA ARG A 72 3.35 20.59 13.94
C ARG A 72 2.88 19.41 13.10
N LEU A 73 1.62 18.98 13.21
CA LEU A 73 1.05 17.96 12.32
C LEU A 73 1.13 18.44 10.86
N LYS A 74 0.75 19.69 10.61
CA LYS A 74 0.86 20.30 9.29
C LYS A 74 2.28 20.31 8.78
N LYS A 75 3.28 20.49 9.67
CA LYS A 75 4.72 20.52 9.35
C LYS A 75 5.33 19.12 9.16
N ALA A 76 4.91 18.13 9.93
CA ALA A 76 5.32 16.73 9.77
C ALA A 76 4.68 16.10 8.52
N ALA A 77 3.38 16.30 8.32
CA ALA A 77 2.70 15.96 7.08
C ALA A 77 3.36 16.67 5.87
N THR A 78 3.64 17.98 5.93
CA THR A 78 4.36 18.65 4.82
C THR A 78 5.83 18.26 4.68
N SER A 79 6.52 17.83 5.74
CA SER A 79 7.90 17.32 5.69
C SER A 79 7.97 15.96 5.01
N VAL A 80 7.04 15.08 5.36
CA VAL A 80 6.95 13.74 4.77
C VAL A 80 6.40 13.83 3.34
N VAL A 81 5.36 14.63 3.11
CA VAL A 81 4.89 15.02 1.76
C VAL A 81 5.99 15.69 0.94
N GLY A 82 6.89 16.48 1.55
CA GLY A 82 8.02 17.13 0.88
C GLY A 82 9.08 16.13 0.38
N SER A 83 9.26 15.01 1.09
CA SER A 83 10.15 13.90 0.69
C SER A 83 9.50 13.04 -0.41
N PHE A 84 8.17 12.91 -0.36
CA PHE A 84 7.40 12.23 -1.39
C PHE A 84 7.09 13.10 -2.61
N ALA A 85 7.19 14.44 -2.55
CA ALA A 85 6.91 15.39 -3.65
C ALA A 85 7.65 15.04 -4.96
N ASN A 86 8.83 14.44 -4.88
CA ASN A 86 9.58 13.97 -6.04
C ASN A 86 8.96 12.71 -6.71
N ILE A 87 8.15 11.95 -5.97
CA ILE A 87 7.31 10.84 -6.46
C ILE A 87 6.01 11.38 -7.05
N TYR A 88 5.47 12.52 -6.55
CA TYR A 88 4.28 13.18 -7.14
C TYR A 88 4.49 13.52 -8.63
N GLY A 89 5.68 13.98 -9.01
CA GLY A 89 6.02 14.26 -10.41
C GLY A 89 6.11 13.03 -11.32
N LYS A 90 6.06 11.80 -10.77
CA LYS A 90 6.20 10.53 -11.50
C LYS A 90 4.92 9.68 -11.52
N LEU A 91 3.86 10.09 -10.83
CA LEU A 91 2.54 9.44 -10.91
C LEU A 91 1.97 9.66 -12.33
N ARG A 92 2.31 8.75 -13.24
CA ARG A 92 1.91 8.80 -14.64
C ARG A 92 0.48 8.31 -14.77
N SER A 93 -0.48 9.24 -14.88
CA SER A 93 -1.87 8.93 -15.19
C SER A 93 -2.08 8.23 -16.54
N ASN A 94 -1.06 8.12 -17.40
CA ASN A 94 -1.16 7.54 -18.73
C ASN A 94 -0.60 6.10 -18.83
N GLU A 95 -0.09 5.52 -17.75
CA GLU A 95 0.38 4.12 -17.79
C GLU A 95 -0.79 3.13 -17.80
N PRO A 96 -0.60 1.91 -18.36
CA PRO A 96 -1.60 0.84 -18.29
C PRO A 96 -2.03 0.54 -16.83
N VAL A 97 -3.29 0.16 -16.66
CA VAL A 97 -3.89 -0.24 -15.37
C VAL A 97 -3.06 -1.35 -14.72
N SER A 98 -2.59 -2.34 -15.48
CA SER A 98 -1.75 -3.42 -14.94
C SER A 98 -0.46 -2.91 -14.28
N LYS A 99 0.18 -1.86 -14.84
CA LYS A 99 1.37 -1.26 -14.24
C LYS A 99 1.04 -0.45 -12.99
N ASN A 100 -0.10 0.24 -12.99
CA ASN A 100 -0.55 0.97 -11.81
C ASN A 100 -0.78 0.02 -10.63
N LEU A 101 -1.47 -1.11 -10.87
CA LEU A 101 -1.71 -2.15 -9.86
C LEU A 101 -0.41 -2.81 -9.37
N ARG A 102 0.59 -3.02 -10.25
CA ARG A 102 1.91 -3.53 -9.84
C ARG A 102 2.62 -2.57 -8.88
N ASP A 103 2.56 -1.29 -9.16
CA ASP A 103 3.17 -0.29 -8.28
C ASP A 103 2.39 -0.20 -6.96
N ASP A 104 1.07 -0.33 -6.96
CA ASP A 104 0.26 -0.41 -5.74
C ASP A 104 0.66 -1.64 -4.91
N TYR A 105 0.80 -2.80 -5.54
CA TYR A 105 1.33 -4.01 -4.90
C TYR A 105 2.69 -3.75 -4.25
N THR A 106 3.58 -3.01 -4.91
CA THR A 106 4.91 -2.67 -4.39
C THR A 106 4.80 -1.70 -3.20
N LEU A 107 3.94 -0.70 -3.30
CA LEU A 107 3.72 0.29 -2.25
C LEU A 107 3.10 -0.33 -0.99
N LEU A 108 2.15 -1.25 -1.15
CA LEU A 108 1.56 -1.98 -0.02
C LEU A 108 2.58 -2.90 0.67
N ASN A 109 3.46 -3.57 -0.09
CA ASN A 109 4.56 -4.33 0.52
C ASN A 109 5.51 -3.40 1.31
N MET A 110 5.79 -2.20 0.78
CA MET A 110 6.59 -1.19 1.48
C MET A 110 5.91 -0.71 2.77
N ALA A 111 4.59 -0.54 2.76
CA ALA A 111 3.81 -0.20 3.95
C ALA A 111 3.89 -1.33 5.00
N VAL A 112 3.67 -2.59 4.61
CA VAL A 112 3.73 -3.74 5.52
C VAL A 112 5.10 -3.88 6.19
N ILE A 113 6.20 -3.79 5.44
CA ILE A 113 7.53 -3.90 6.05
C ILE A 113 7.84 -2.71 6.98
N SER A 114 7.40 -1.51 6.61
CA SER A 114 7.56 -0.31 7.44
C SER A 114 6.73 -0.39 8.72
N TYR A 115 5.53 -0.98 8.68
CA TYR A 115 4.78 -1.30 9.89
C TYR A 115 5.49 -2.35 10.76
N GLY A 116 6.19 -3.31 10.18
CA GLY A 116 7.04 -4.25 10.92
C GLY A 116 8.16 -3.54 11.68
N MET A 117 8.77 -2.52 11.08
CA MET A 117 9.76 -1.66 11.74
C MET A 117 9.13 -0.84 12.89
N LEU A 118 7.96 -0.25 12.66
CA LEU A 118 7.21 0.48 13.69
C LEU A 118 6.83 -0.44 14.86
N GLN A 119 6.29 -1.63 14.57
CA GLN A 119 5.92 -2.62 15.59
C GLN A 119 7.14 -3.02 16.44
N THR A 120 8.27 -3.30 15.77
CA THR A 120 9.52 -3.66 16.45
C THR A 120 9.99 -2.55 17.38
N THR A 121 9.97 -1.31 16.89
CA THR A 121 10.36 -0.12 17.68
C THR A 121 9.43 0.08 18.87
N ALA A 122 8.11 -0.03 18.67
CA ALA A 122 7.12 0.13 19.72
C ALA A 122 7.26 -0.95 20.81
N LEU A 123 7.47 -2.22 20.42
CA LEU A 123 7.73 -3.30 21.38
C LEU A 123 9.01 -3.09 22.17
N ALA A 124 10.08 -2.60 21.53
CA ALA A 124 11.35 -2.31 22.20
C ALA A 124 11.26 -1.16 23.23
N LEU A 125 10.21 -0.35 23.15
CA LEU A 125 9.95 0.80 24.02
C LEU A 125 8.76 0.59 24.96
N ASP A 126 8.23 -0.64 25.04
CA ASP A 126 7.04 -1.01 25.84
C ASP A 126 5.74 -0.27 25.43
N GLU A 127 5.67 0.23 24.19
CA GLU A 127 4.55 0.98 23.62
C GLU A 127 3.52 0.05 22.98
N THR A 128 2.90 -0.79 23.82
CA THR A 128 2.02 -1.90 23.40
C THR A 128 0.81 -1.47 22.55
N GLN A 129 0.27 -0.27 22.75
CA GLN A 129 -0.86 0.24 21.96
C GLN A 129 -0.45 0.49 20.50
N ILE A 130 0.70 1.12 20.28
CA ILE A 130 1.24 1.39 18.94
C ILE A 130 1.69 0.09 18.27
N ALA A 131 2.32 -0.81 19.02
CA ALA A 131 2.69 -2.14 18.50
C ALA A 131 1.46 -2.92 18.00
N SER A 132 0.36 -2.88 18.76
CA SER A 132 -0.90 -3.55 18.39
C SER A 132 -1.56 -2.91 17.16
N MET A 133 -1.50 -1.58 17.05
CA MET A 133 -1.99 -0.85 15.88
C MET A 133 -1.22 -1.24 14.62
N ALA A 134 0.12 -1.21 14.67
CA ALA A 134 0.96 -1.62 13.55
C ALA A 134 0.68 -3.06 13.10
N GLN A 135 0.46 -3.98 14.05
CA GLN A 135 0.08 -5.36 13.75
C GLN A 135 -1.26 -5.46 13.01
N ARG A 136 -2.28 -4.73 13.46
CA ARG A 136 -3.59 -4.72 12.80
C ARG A 136 -3.47 -4.20 11.36
N HIS A 137 -2.79 -3.08 11.15
CA HIS A 137 -2.60 -2.53 9.81
C HIS A 137 -1.85 -3.50 8.87
N MET A 138 -0.81 -4.20 9.35
CA MET A 138 -0.18 -5.27 8.55
C MET A 138 -1.16 -6.40 8.20
N THR A 139 -1.99 -6.80 9.16
CA THR A 139 -2.98 -7.86 8.97
C THR A 139 -4.06 -7.44 7.98
N ASP A 140 -4.44 -6.16 7.97
CA ASP A 140 -5.43 -5.61 7.04
C ASP A 140 -4.87 -5.47 5.62
N LEU A 141 -3.60 -5.07 5.46
CA LEU A 141 -2.98 -4.85 4.14
C LEU A 141 -2.55 -6.15 3.44
N THR A 142 -2.15 -7.18 4.18
CA THR A 142 -1.57 -8.40 3.60
C THR A 142 -2.51 -9.17 2.65
N PRO A 143 -3.83 -9.32 2.92
CA PRO A 143 -4.76 -9.92 1.97
C PRO A 143 -4.85 -9.16 0.65
N PHE A 144 -4.76 -7.82 0.67
CA PHE A 144 -4.81 -7.01 -0.55
C PHE A 144 -3.58 -7.22 -1.43
N ILE A 145 -2.39 -7.41 -0.82
CA ILE A 145 -1.17 -7.72 -1.57
C ILE A 145 -1.34 -9.02 -2.36
N VAL A 146 -1.85 -10.06 -1.71
CA VAL A 146 -2.12 -11.35 -2.36
C VAL A 146 -3.16 -11.19 -3.46
N GLU A 147 -4.27 -10.51 -3.18
CA GLU A 147 -5.33 -10.28 -4.15
C GLU A 147 -4.83 -9.51 -5.38
N LEU A 148 -4.08 -8.42 -5.20
CA LEU A 148 -3.51 -7.66 -6.32
C LEU A 148 -2.59 -8.55 -7.18
N SER A 149 -1.79 -9.41 -6.56
CA SER A 149 -0.91 -10.33 -7.28
C SER A 149 -1.69 -11.32 -8.17
N ASP A 150 -2.90 -11.71 -7.74
CA ASP A 150 -3.80 -12.57 -8.50
C ASP A 150 -4.57 -11.80 -9.58
N ILE A 151 -4.89 -10.52 -9.37
CA ILE A 151 -5.64 -9.67 -10.31
C ILE A 151 -4.77 -9.18 -11.48
N ILE A 152 -3.51 -8.82 -11.23
CA ILE A 152 -2.62 -8.18 -12.22
C ILE A 152 -2.53 -8.97 -13.55
N PRO A 153 -2.35 -10.32 -13.57
CA PRO A 153 -2.30 -11.09 -14.81
C PRO A 153 -3.56 -10.97 -15.66
N PHE A 154 -4.75 -10.92 -15.04
CA PHE A 154 -6.03 -10.79 -15.75
C PHE A 154 -6.20 -9.40 -16.34
N VAL A 155 -5.82 -8.36 -15.61
CA VAL A 155 -5.84 -6.98 -16.12
C VAL A 155 -4.90 -6.84 -17.31
N LEU A 156 -3.66 -7.34 -17.19
CA LEU A 156 -2.69 -7.30 -18.28
C LEU A 156 -3.19 -8.04 -19.53
N ALA A 157 -3.76 -9.24 -19.37
CA ALA A 157 -4.32 -9.99 -20.50
C ALA A 157 -5.48 -9.23 -21.17
N GLY A 158 -6.36 -8.59 -20.38
CA GLY A 158 -7.43 -7.76 -20.91
C GLY A 158 -6.92 -6.55 -21.69
N GLU A 159 -5.85 -5.90 -21.21
CA GLU A 159 -5.19 -4.80 -21.93
C GLU A 159 -4.54 -5.26 -23.25
N LEU A 160 -3.86 -6.41 -23.24
CA LEU A 160 -3.26 -7.00 -24.43
C LEU A 160 -4.32 -7.40 -25.48
N ALA A 161 -5.43 -7.99 -25.04
CA ALA A 161 -6.54 -8.37 -25.91
C ALA A 161 -7.21 -7.13 -26.53
N ALA A 162 -7.47 -6.08 -25.73
CA ALA A 162 -8.01 -4.82 -26.23
C ALA A 162 -7.08 -4.14 -27.26
N GLY A 163 -5.77 -4.37 -27.16
CA GLY A 163 -4.77 -3.92 -28.13
C GLY A 163 -4.56 -4.85 -29.33
N GLY A 164 -5.33 -5.92 -29.46
CA GLY A 164 -5.22 -6.92 -30.53
C GLY A 164 -3.91 -7.71 -30.52
N LYS A 165 -3.27 -7.84 -29.34
CA LYS A 165 -1.97 -8.54 -29.20
C LYS A 165 -2.12 -10.02 -28.88
N ILE A 166 -3.25 -10.40 -28.30
CA ILE A 166 -3.58 -11.79 -27.96
C ILE A 166 -5.07 -12.04 -28.23
N GLU A 167 -5.40 -13.28 -28.56
CA GLU A 167 -6.78 -13.77 -28.66
C GLU A 167 -7.10 -14.79 -27.54
N ASP A 168 -6.07 -15.43 -26.99
CA ASP A 168 -6.22 -16.47 -25.96
C ASP A 168 -6.39 -15.87 -24.56
N ALA A 169 -7.60 -16.01 -24.01
CA ALA A 169 -7.96 -15.56 -22.67
C ALA A 169 -7.39 -16.44 -21.54
N THR A 170 -6.89 -17.64 -21.84
CA THR A 170 -6.39 -18.59 -20.82
C THR A 170 -5.00 -18.23 -20.30
N VAL A 171 -4.25 -17.38 -21.02
CA VAL A 171 -2.89 -16.95 -20.64
C VAL A 171 -2.85 -16.32 -19.25
N ALA A 172 -3.88 -15.55 -18.86
CA ALA A 172 -3.97 -14.97 -17.52
C ALA A 172 -4.05 -16.03 -16.42
N GLN A 173 -4.86 -17.07 -16.62
CA GLN A 173 -5.04 -18.15 -15.64
C GLN A 173 -3.74 -18.95 -15.46
N GLN A 174 -3.06 -19.25 -16.57
CA GLN A 174 -1.78 -19.94 -16.56
C GLN A 174 -0.71 -19.12 -15.82
N ALA A 175 -0.60 -17.83 -16.15
CA ALA A 175 0.36 -16.92 -15.49
C ALA A 175 0.08 -16.78 -13.99
N ALA A 176 -1.18 -16.59 -13.58
CA ALA A 176 -1.55 -16.49 -12.17
C ALA A 176 -1.25 -17.80 -11.40
N ALA A 177 -1.52 -18.96 -12.00
CA ALA A 177 -1.21 -20.26 -11.39
C ALA A 177 0.30 -20.45 -11.18
N GLN A 178 1.11 -20.16 -12.20
CA GLN A 178 2.57 -20.26 -12.13
C GLN A 178 3.18 -19.26 -11.14
N TYR A 179 2.65 -18.04 -11.11
CA TYR A 179 3.07 -17.04 -10.12
C TYR A 179 2.80 -17.52 -8.69
N ARG A 180 1.58 -17.99 -8.40
CA ARG A 180 1.24 -18.54 -7.07
C ARG A 180 2.12 -19.72 -6.68
N GLN A 181 2.47 -20.59 -7.63
CA GLN A 181 3.39 -21.70 -7.38
C GLN A 181 4.78 -21.22 -6.92
N THR A 182 5.24 -20.07 -7.42
CA THR A 182 6.54 -19.49 -7.03
C THR A 182 6.58 -19.02 -5.57
N TRP A 183 5.43 -18.62 -5.03
CA TRP A 183 5.27 -18.20 -3.63
C TRP A 183 4.84 -19.35 -2.70
N SER A 184 4.75 -20.57 -3.21
CA SER A 184 4.43 -21.73 -2.39
C SER A 184 5.54 -22.01 -1.36
N ARG A 185 5.16 -22.61 -0.22
CA ARG A 185 6.12 -23.04 0.81
C ARG A 185 7.20 -23.94 0.23
N ASP A 186 6.81 -24.83 -0.68
CA ASP A 186 7.71 -25.79 -1.32
C ASP A 186 8.83 -25.14 -2.12
N VAL A 187 8.64 -23.91 -2.62
CA VAL A 187 9.67 -23.15 -3.33
C VAL A 187 10.44 -22.25 -2.37
N THR A 188 9.74 -21.55 -1.48
CA THR A 188 10.31 -20.54 -0.57
C THR A 188 11.16 -21.13 0.56
N MET A 189 11.03 -22.43 0.88
CA MET A 189 11.87 -23.13 1.86
C MET A 189 13.04 -23.93 1.23
N ARG A 190 13.33 -23.78 -0.07
CA ARG A 190 14.45 -24.46 -0.74
C ARG A 190 15.80 -23.74 -0.64
N ILE A 191 15.82 -22.61 0.07
CA ILE A 191 16.97 -21.71 0.23
C ILE A 191 17.62 -22.00 1.58
#